data_AF-A0A945UEP8-F1
#
_entry.id   AF-A0A945UEP8-F1
#
_cell.length_a   1.000
_cell.length_b   1.000
_cell.length_c   1.000
_cell.angle_alpha   90.00
_cell.angle_beta   90.00
_cell.angle_gamma   90.00
#
_symmetry.space_group_name_H-M   'P 1'
#
loop_
_entity.id
_entity.type
_entity.pdbx_description
1 polymer ?
#
loop_
_entity_poly.entity_id
_entity_poly.type
_entity_poly.pdbx_seq_one_letter_code
_entity_poly.pdbx_strand_id
1 'polypeptide(L)'
;MKDHRILSSQEEQAAETELYRAVLALGSTEECRNFFNDLCTPAELQAMKDRWFVVELLDEGKTYRDIHDLTGVSITTIGRVARCLNNGADGYATVIKRIGNKS
;
A
#
# COMPACT_ATOMS: atom_id res chain seq x y z
N MET A 1 14.38 -19.08 -10.82
CA MET A 1 14.94 -17.74 -11.12
C MET A 1 16.17 -17.56 -10.25
N LYS A 2 17.32 -17.20 -10.83
CA LYS A 2 18.53 -16.91 -10.05
C LYS A 2 18.32 -15.57 -9.36
N ASP A 3 18.35 -15.57 -8.05
CA ASP A 3 18.36 -14.36 -7.25
C ASP A 3 19.69 -13.66 -7.54
N HIS A 4 19.67 -12.60 -8.36
CA HIS A 4 20.82 -11.75 -8.63
C HIS A 4 20.72 -10.52 -7.73
N ARG A 5 20.56 -10.75 -6.43
CA ARG A 5 20.66 -9.68 -5.44
C ARG A 5 22.13 -9.29 -5.34
N ILE A 6 22.43 -8.12 -5.91
CA ILE A 6 23.76 -7.51 -5.91
C ILE A 6 24.10 -6.99 -4.50
N LEU A 7 23.08 -6.67 -3.70
CA LEU A 7 23.23 -6.12 -2.35
C LEU A 7 23.36 -7.22 -1.30
N SER A 8 24.22 -6.99 -0.32
CA SER A 8 24.23 -7.75 0.93
C SER A 8 22.98 -7.44 1.77
N SER A 9 22.64 -8.32 2.73
CA SER A 9 21.50 -8.08 3.64
C SER A 9 21.60 -6.76 4.40
N GLN A 10 22.82 -6.32 4.73
CA GLN A 10 23.03 -5.05 5.42
C GLN A 10 22.76 -3.85 4.51
N GLU A 11 23.17 -3.93 3.24
CA GLU A 11 22.90 -2.88 2.25
C GLU A 11 21.41 -2.81 1.91
N GLU A 12 20.71 -3.95 1.85
CA GLU A 12 19.25 -3.98 1.67
C GLU A 12 18.52 -3.27 2.81
N GLN A 13 18.90 -3.55 4.06
CA GLN A 13 18.30 -2.92 5.23
C GLN A 13 18.59 -1.42 5.30
N ALA A 14 19.79 -1.00 4.90
CA ALA A 14 20.14 0.40 4.79
C ALA A 14 19.32 1.10 3.70
N ALA A 15 19.17 0.49 2.53
CA ALA A 15 18.35 1.02 1.44
C ALA A 15 16.87 1.13 1.84
N GLU A 16 16.33 0.12 2.54
CA GLU A 16 14.96 0.16 3.08
C GLU A 16 14.78 1.31 4.08
N THR A 17 15.74 1.50 4.99
CA THR A 17 15.70 2.58 5.98
C THR A 17 15.69 3.96 5.31
N GLU A 18 16.54 4.17 4.30
CA GLU A 18 16.59 5.42 3.56
C GLU A 18 15.32 5.67 2.73
N LEU A 19 14.72 4.62 2.15
CA LEU A 19 13.43 4.74 1.47
C LEU A 19 12.34 5.24 2.44
N TYR A 20 12.23 4.66 3.63
CA TYR A 20 11.23 5.13 4.60
C TYR A 20 11.52 6.54 5.11
N ARG A 21 12.79 6.94 5.25
CA ARG A 21 13.17 8.33 5.55
C ARG A 21 12.71 9.29 4.46
N ALA A 22 12.90 8.94 3.18
CA ALA A 22 12.43 9.74 2.06
C ALA A 22 10.91 9.89 2.08
N VAL A 23 10.16 8.80 2.32
CA VAL A 23 8.69 8.83 2.42
C VAL A 23 8.22 9.70 3.59
N LEU A 24 8.91 9.66 4.73
CA LEU A 24 8.58 10.48 5.91
C LEU A 24 8.89 11.97 5.72
N ALA A 25 9.74 12.34 4.77
CA ALA A 25 10.08 13.73 4.48
C ALA A 25 9.02 14.45 3.63
N LEU A 26 8.09 13.73 3.03
CA LEU A 26 7.01 14.28 2.20
C LEU A 26 5.99 15.03 3.05
N GLY A 27 5.74 16.30 2.73
CA GLY A 27 4.88 17.21 3.50
C GLY A 27 3.50 17.47 2.89
N SER A 28 3.28 17.10 1.62
CA SER A 28 2.01 17.37 0.93
C SER A 28 1.58 16.24 0.00
N THR A 29 0.29 16.22 -0.34
CA THR A 29 -0.26 15.25 -1.31
C THR A 29 0.36 15.42 -2.71
N GLU A 30 0.74 16.64 -3.10
CA GLU A 30 1.41 16.89 -4.38
C GLU A 30 2.82 16.31 -4.41
N GLU A 31 3.60 16.50 -3.34
CA GLU A 31 4.92 15.89 -3.19
C GLU A 31 4.83 14.37 -3.23
N CYS A 32 3.86 13.76 -2.53
CA CYS A 32 3.63 12.32 -2.60
C CYS A 32 3.32 11.86 -4.04
N ARG A 33 2.46 12.58 -4.77
CA ARG A 33 2.13 12.22 -6.17
C ARG A 33 3.38 12.24 -7.05
N ASN A 34 4.19 13.29 -6.97
CA ASN A 34 5.39 13.40 -7.79
C ASN A 34 6.40 12.30 -7.43
N PHE A 35 6.67 12.10 -6.12
CA PHE A 35 7.61 11.08 -5.65
C PHE A 35 7.23 9.66 -6.09
N PHE A 36 5.97 9.25 -5.91
CA PHE A 36 5.55 7.90 -6.30
C PHE A 36 5.41 7.71 -7.82
N ASN A 37 5.17 8.77 -8.59
CA ASN A 37 5.21 8.71 -10.06
C ASN A 37 6.64 8.50 -10.58
N ASP A 38 7.64 9.09 -9.92
CA ASP A 38 9.05 8.93 -10.29
C ASP A 38 9.61 7.56 -9.84
N LEU A 39 9.21 7.09 -8.65
CA LEU A 39 9.73 5.87 -8.05
C LEU A 39 9.11 4.58 -8.63
N CYS A 40 7.81 4.60 -8.94
CA CYS A 40 7.06 3.41 -9.32
C CYS A 40 6.71 3.41 -10.81
N THR A 41 6.61 2.21 -11.37
CA THR A 41 5.94 2.05 -12.67
C THR A 41 4.44 2.36 -12.55
N PRO A 42 3.76 2.74 -13.64
CA PRO A 42 2.31 2.98 -13.62
C PRO A 42 1.50 1.78 -13.09
N ALA A 43 1.95 0.55 -13.37
CA ALA A 43 1.28 -0.66 -12.91
C ALA A 43 1.42 -0.88 -11.39
N GLU A 44 2.60 -0.60 -10.83
CA GLU A 44 2.83 -0.68 -9.38
C GLU A 44 2.02 0.38 -8.63
N LEU A 45 2.01 1.62 -9.14
CA LEU A 45 1.21 2.69 -8.55
C LEU A 45 -0.29 2.39 -8.65
N GLN A 46 -0.76 1.84 -9.78
CA GLN A 46 -2.14 1.39 -9.89
C GLN A 46 -2.46 0.30 -8.88
N ALA A 47 -1.60 -0.71 -8.73
CA ALA A 47 -1.79 -1.77 -7.75
C ALA A 47 -1.81 -1.24 -6.30
N MET A 48 -1.04 -0.21 -5.97
CA MET A 48 -1.10 0.45 -4.66
C MET A 48 -2.46 1.12 -4.43
N LYS A 49 -2.96 1.87 -5.42
CA LYS A 49 -4.28 2.52 -5.35
C LYS A 49 -5.40 1.50 -5.21
N ASP A 50 -5.38 0.44 -6.01
CA ASP A 50 -6.39 -0.63 -5.96
C ASP A 50 -6.45 -1.29 -4.58
N ARG A 51 -5.28 -1.59 -4.00
CA ARG A 51 -5.20 -2.16 -2.64
C ARG A 51 -5.74 -1.19 -1.59
N TRP A 52 -5.44 0.10 -1.71
CA TRP A 52 -5.95 1.11 -0.78
C TRP A 52 -7.48 1.25 -0.89
N PHE A 53 -8.03 1.29 -2.10
CA PHE A 53 -9.48 1.38 -2.28
C PHE A 53 -10.21 0.14 -1.76
N VAL A 54 -9.61 -1.06 -1.91
CA VAL A 54 -10.12 -2.28 -1.26
C VAL A 54 -10.13 -2.15 0.26
N VAL A 55 -9.12 -1.53 0.87
CA VAL A 55 -9.09 -1.29 2.33
C VAL A 55 -10.26 -0.42 2.77
N GLU A 56 -10.53 0.68 2.06
CA GLU A 56 -11.66 1.58 2.37
C GLU A 56 -13.01 0.84 2.28
N LEU A 57 -13.22 0.07 1.22
CA LEU A 57 -14.48 -0.68 1.06
C LEU A 57 -14.64 -1.83 2.08
N LEU A 58 -13.54 -2.45 2.52
CA LEU A 58 -13.57 -3.43 3.60
C LEU A 58 -13.93 -2.77 4.94
N ASP A 59 -13.40 -1.57 5.21
CA ASP A 59 -13.72 -0.78 6.40
C ASP A 59 -15.20 -0.35 6.42
N GLU A 60 -15.77 -0.05 5.25
CA GLU A 60 -17.22 0.17 5.06
C GLU A 60 -18.09 -1.09 5.20
N GLY A 61 -17.48 -2.28 5.39
CA GLY A 61 -18.20 -3.55 5.55
C GLY A 61 -18.74 -4.16 4.26
N LYS A 62 -18.21 -3.77 3.08
CA LYS A 62 -18.60 -4.37 1.79
C LYS A 62 -18.17 -5.84 1.71
N THR A 63 -18.97 -6.66 1.03
CA THR A 63 -18.59 -8.07 0.80
C THR A 63 -17.50 -8.15 -0.28
N TYR A 64 -16.73 -9.25 -0.29
CA TYR A 64 -15.68 -9.43 -1.30
C TYR A 64 -16.21 -9.44 -2.74
N ARG A 65 -17.47 -9.87 -2.93
CA ARG A 65 -18.13 -9.85 -4.23
C ARG A 65 -18.41 -8.40 -4.66
N ASP A 66 -19.00 -7.60 -3.77
CA ASP A 66 -19.29 -6.20 -4.07
C ASP A 66 -18.00 -5.43 -4.39
N ILE A 67 -16.94 -5.67 -3.61
CA ILE A 67 -15.64 -5.06 -3.84
C ILE A 67 -15.08 -5.45 -5.21
N HIS A 68 -15.14 -6.74 -5.56
CA HIS A 68 -14.71 -7.20 -6.88
C HIS A 68 -15.49 -6.51 -8.00
N ASP A 69 -16.81 -6.43 -7.87
CA ASP A 69 -17.69 -5.86 -8.90
C ASP A 69 -17.51 -4.34 -9.04
N LEU A 70 -17.16 -3.63 -7.96
CA LEU A 70 -16.87 -2.19 -7.96
C LEU A 70 -15.47 -1.85 -8.47
N THR A 71 -14.47 -2.69 -8.17
CA THR A 71 -13.05 -2.35 -8.36
C THR A 71 -12.37 -3.13 -9.48
N GLY A 72 -12.93 -4.26 -9.90
CA GLY A 72 -12.28 -5.23 -10.78
C GLY A 72 -11.11 -5.99 -10.12
N VAL A 73 -10.82 -5.74 -8.84
CA VAL A 73 -9.75 -6.43 -8.12
C VAL A 73 -10.17 -7.87 -7.84
N SER A 74 -9.32 -8.83 -8.21
CA SER A 74 -9.60 -10.26 -7.97
C SER A 74 -9.92 -10.57 -6.50
N ILE A 75 -10.87 -11.48 -6.27
CA ILE A 75 -11.23 -11.96 -4.92
C ILE A 75 -10.00 -12.48 -4.16
N THR A 76 -9.05 -13.11 -4.84
CA THR A 76 -7.77 -13.55 -4.25
C THR A 76 -6.96 -12.38 -3.70
N THR A 77 -6.90 -11.27 -4.43
CA THR A 77 -6.20 -10.06 -3.97
C THR A 77 -6.94 -9.38 -2.83
N ILE A 78 -8.27 -9.28 -2.92
CA ILE A 78 -9.12 -8.76 -1.84
C ILE A 78 -8.90 -9.56 -0.55
N GLY A 79 -8.89 -10.90 -0.64
CA GLY A 79 -8.63 -11.77 0.51
C GLY A 79 -7.24 -11.58 1.13
N ARG A 80 -6.21 -11.25 0.33
CA ARG A 80 -4.88 -10.90 0.85
C ARG A 80 -4.90 -9.56 1.58
N VAL A 81 -5.54 -8.55 1.00
CA VAL A 81 -5.68 -7.23 1.63
C VAL A 81 -6.44 -7.34 2.95
N ALA A 82 -7.58 -8.04 2.96
CA ALA A 82 -8.37 -8.26 4.17
C ALA A 82 -7.59 -8.99 5.27
N ARG A 83 -6.75 -9.96 4.91
CA ARG A 83 -5.86 -10.63 5.87
C ARG A 83 -4.84 -9.66 6.46
N CYS A 84 -4.22 -8.81 5.65
CA CYS A 84 -3.28 -7.80 6.13
C CYS A 84 -3.96 -6.70 6.97
N LEU A 85 -5.21 -6.37 6.66
CA LEU A 85 -5.99 -5.40 7.44
C LEU A 85 -6.31 -5.93 8.85
N ASN A 86 -6.68 -7.20 8.96
CA ASN A 86 -7.10 -7.80 10.24
C ASN A 86 -5.94 -8.39 11.06
N ASN A 87 -4.93 -8.96 10.40
CA ASN A 87 -3.86 -9.75 11.03
C ASN A 87 -2.45 -9.35 10.55
N GLY A 88 -2.29 -8.13 10.00
CA GLY A 88 -1.01 -7.64 9.49
C GLY A 88 -0.19 -6.90 10.55
N ALA A 89 0.72 -6.05 10.08
CA ALA A 89 1.56 -5.20 10.94
C ALA A 89 0.88 -3.87 11.35
N ASP A 90 -0.45 -3.84 11.40
CA ASP A 90 -1.27 -2.67 11.76
C ASP A 90 -1.08 -1.39 10.90
N GLY A 91 -0.36 -1.48 9.78
CA GLY A 91 -0.10 -0.33 8.90
C GLY A 91 -1.37 0.30 8.33
N TYR A 92 -2.28 -0.52 7.78
CA TYR A 92 -3.57 -0.04 7.29
C TYR A 92 -4.41 0.57 8.41
N ALA A 93 -4.57 -0.14 9.53
CA ALA A 93 -5.34 0.34 10.68
C ALA A 93 -4.81 1.68 11.21
N THR A 94 -3.48 1.88 11.22
CA THR A 94 -2.85 3.13 11.64
C THR A 94 -3.22 4.29 10.73
N VAL A 95 -3.16 4.09 9.40
CA VAL A 95 -3.49 5.16 8.44
C VAL A 95 -4.99 5.46 8.47
N ILE A 96 -5.86 4.43 8.46
CA ILE A 96 -7.32 4.59 8.56
C ILE A 96 -7.70 5.43 9.78
N LYS A 97 -7.14 5.12 10.96
CA LYS A 97 -7.38 5.92 12.18
C LYS A 97 -6.95 7.38 12.04
N ARG A 98 -5.82 7.64 11.37
CA ARG A 98 -5.30 9.01 11.20
C ARG A 98 -6.12 9.84 10.21
N ILE A 99 -6.63 9.22 9.14
CA ILE A 99 -7.44 9.91 8.13
C ILE A 99 -8.92 9.99 8.53
N GLY A 100 -9.46 8.96 9.18
CA GLY A 100 -10.86 8.87 9.62
C GLY A 100 -11.16 9.73 10.85
N ASN A 101 -10.14 10.14 11.61
CA ASN A 101 -10.28 11.13 12.68
C ASN A 101 -10.30 12.59 12.17
N LYS A 102 -10.31 12.83 10.86
CA LYS A 102 -10.66 14.13 10.31
C LYS A 102 -12.18 14.17 10.15
N SER A 103 -12.83 14.74 11.18
CA SER A 103 -14.27 15.08 11.21
C SER A 103 -14.70 15.92 10.01
#